data_AF-A0A6B9VKV9-F1
#
_entry.id   AF-A0A6B9VKV9-F1
#
_cell.length_a   1.000
_cell.length_b   1.000
_cell.length_c   1.000
_cell.angle_alpha   90.00
_cell.angle_beta   90.00
_cell.angle_gamma   90.00
#
_symmetry.space_group_name_H-M   'P 1'
#
loop_
_entity.id
_entity.type
_entity.pdbx_description
1 polymer ?
#
loop_
_entity_poly.entity_id
_entity_poly.type
_entity_poly.pdbx_seq_one_letter_code
_entity_poly.pdbx_strand_id
1 'polypeptide(L)'
;IPRNYTGLAVVDMESWRPVFRQNTGWMLVYRNLTQEEVKLENPSLAKALQEDPTNKTLKNKLFHKAAKIFEPNAREFMEKSMNELKKWRPGTKWG
;
A
#
# COMPACT_ATOMS: atom_id res chain seq x y z
N ILE A 1 -10.43 15.26 -19.99
CA ILE A 1 -11.60 14.43 -20.37
C ILE A 1 -12.88 15.28 -20.29
N PRO A 2 -13.63 15.48 -21.39
CA PRO A 2 -14.92 16.20 -21.41
C PRO A 2 -15.93 15.62 -20.40
N ARG A 3 -16.88 16.44 -19.90
CA ARG A 3 -17.85 15.99 -18.87
C ARG A 3 -18.72 14.82 -19.33
N ASN A 4 -19.06 14.78 -20.61
CA ASN A 4 -19.91 13.78 -21.26
C ASN A 4 -19.12 12.65 -21.94
N TYR A 5 -17.84 12.47 -21.60
CA TYR A 5 -17.07 11.35 -22.13
C TYR A 5 -17.66 10.02 -21.68
N THR A 6 -17.82 9.08 -22.60
CA THR A 6 -18.41 7.74 -22.36
C THR A 6 -17.50 6.59 -22.75
N GLY A 7 -16.28 6.89 -23.18
CA GLY A 7 -15.28 5.90 -23.57
C GLY A 7 -14.56 5.27 -22.37
N LEU A 8 -13.48 4.54 -22.68
CA LEU A 8 -12.59 3.95 -21.70
C LEU A 8 -11.56 4.99 -21.23
N ALA A 9 -11.45 5.21 -19.92
CA ALA A 9 -10.39 5.98 -19.32
C ALA A 9 -9.58 5.09 -18.37
N VAL A 10 -8.27 5.10 -18.55
CA VAL A 10 -7.34 4.27 -17.79
C VAL A 10 -6.67 5.09 -16.69
N VAL A 11 -6.61 4.54 -15.48
CA VAL A 11 -5.87 5.14 -14.37
C VAL A 11 -4.56 4.38 -14.17
N ASP A 12 -3.46 5.01 -14.55
CA ASP A 12 -2.12 4.45 -14.44
C ASP A 12 -1.53 4.69 -13.05
N MET A 13 -1.95 3.88 -12.07
CA MET A 13 -1.45 3.91 -10.69
C MET A 13 -0.46 2.76 -10.44
N GLU A 14 0.83 3.04 -10.67
CA GLU A 14 1.90 2.03 -10.58
C GLU A 14 2.93 2.27 -9.48
N SER A 15 2.79 3.35 -8.71
CA SER A 15 3.70 3.65 -7.60
C SER A 15 3.82 2.50 -6.60
N TRP A 16 2.70 1.85 -6.27
CA TRP A 16 2.65 0.72 -5.33
C TRP A 16 1.46 -0.20 -5.63
N ARG A 17 1.48 -1.42 -5.07
CA ARG A 17 0.37 -2.38 -5.13
C ARG A 17 -0.41 -2.38 -3.81
N PRO A 18 -1.75 -2.47 -3.83
CA PRO A 18 -2.56 -2.40 -2.62
C PRO A 18 -2.34 -3.60 -1.67
N VAL A 19 -1.88 -4.73 -2.19
CA VAL A 19 -1.50 -5.90 -1.39
C VAL A 19 -0.03 -5.79 -1.02
N PHE A 20 0.28 -5.73 0.28
CA PHE A 20 1.61 -5.38 0.78
C PHE A 20 2.70 -6.33 0.25
N ARG A 21 2.41 -7.63 0.20
CA ARG A 21 3.31 -8.68 -0.31
C ARG A 21 3.71 -8.48 -1.78
N GLN A 22 2.86 -7.85 -2.60
CA GLN A 22 3.10 -7.66 -4.04
C GLN A 22 4.06 -6.49 -4.33
N ASN A 23 4.40 -5.67 -3.33
CA ASN A 23 5.39 -4.61 -3.46
C ASN A 23 6.80 -5.21 -3.46
N THR A 24 7.26 -5.63 -4.63
CA THR A 24 8.59 -6.23 -4.85
C THR A 24 9.43 -5.38 -5.82
N GLY A 25 10.70 -5.73 -6.00
CA GLY A 25 11.60 -4.96 -6.88
C GLY A 25 11.79 -3.53 -6.35
N TRP A 26 11.61 -2.54 -7.22
CA TRP A 26 11.76 -1.13 -6.83
C TRP A 26 10.70 -0.66 -5.81
N MET A 27 9.54 -1.32 -5.73
CA MET A 27 8.49 -1.03 -4.75
C MET A 27 8.84 -1.49 -3.32
N LEU A 28 9.99 -2.16 -3.11
CA LEU A 28 10.45 -2.55 -1.76
C LEU A 28 10.60 -1.34 -0.83
N VAL A 29 10.79 -0.14 -1.36
CA VAL A 29 10.83 1.10 -0.58
C VAL A 29 9.61 1.26 0.32
N TYR A 30 8.40 0.97 -0.19
CA TYR A 30 7.17 1.09 0.60
C TYR A 30 7.11 0.08 1.74
N ARG A 31 7.62 -1.14 1.50
CA ARG A 31 7.71 -2.16 2.56
C ARG A 31 8.69 -1.77 3.63
N ASN A 32 9.85 -1.24 3.24
CA ASN A 32 10.89 -0.83 4.17
C ASN A 32 10.41 0.33 5.05
N LEU A 33 9.81 1.36 4.45
CA LEU A 33 9.30 2.52 5.18
C LEU A 33 8.22 2.12 6.21
N THR A 34 7.23 1.32 5.83
CA THR A 34 6.21 0.89 6.80
C THR A 34 6.79 -0.05 7.88
N GLN A 35 7.81 -0.84 7.56
CA GLN A 35 8.50 -1.64 8.58
C GLN A 35 9.33 -0.80 9.53
N GLU A 36 9.95 0.29 9.06
CA GLU A 36 10.67 1.26 9.89
C GLU A 36 9.70 1.97 10.84
N GLU A 37 8.55 2.41 10.34
CA GLU A 37 7.47 2.98 11.16
C GLU A 37 7.05 2.01 12.28
N VAL A 38 6.80 0.74 11.95
CA VAL A 38 6.49 -0.28 12.97
C VAL A 38 7.61 -0.45 13.99
N LYS A 39 8.89 -0.38 13.59
CA LYS A 39 10.02 -0.48 14.53
C LYS A 39 10.10 0.74 15.45
N LEU A 40 9.84 1.94 14.95
CA LEU A 40 9.79 3.16 15.75
C LEU A 40 8.67 3.09 16.80
N GLU A 41 7.50 2.60 16.42
CA GLU A 41 6.35 2.43 17.33
C GLU A 41 6.48 1.22 18.27
N ASN A 42 7.38 0.27 17.96
CA ASN A 42 7.58 -0.95 18.75
C ASN A 42 9.06 -1.17 19.10
N PRO A 43 9.64 -0.37 20.02
CA PRO A 43 11.06 -0.46 20.36
C PRO A 43 11.51 -1.84 20.85
N SER A 44 10.64 -2.57 21.56
CA SER A 44 10.93 -3.93 22.03
C SER A 44 11.07 -4.93 20.87
N LEU A 45 10.24 -4.81 19.83
CA LEU A 45 10.35 -5.62 18.62
C LEU A 45 11.59 -5.25 17.81
N ALA A 46 11.89 -3.96 17.73
CA ALA A 46 13.11 -3.47 17.09
C ALA A 46 14.37 -4.03 17.78
N LYS A 47 14.42 -3.95 19.11
CA LYS A 47 15.52 -4.51 19.92
C LYS A 47 15.66 -6.02 19.75
N ALA A 48 14.56 -6.77 19.84
CA ALA A 48 14.60 -8.23 19.66
C ALA A 48 15.09 -8.63 18.25
N LEU A 49 14.75 -7.85 17.21
CA LEU A 49 15.25 -8.06 15.84
C LEU A 49 16.72 -7.63 15.66
N GLN A 50 17.22 -6.69 16.47
CA GLN A 50 18.64 -6.34 16.48
C GLN A 50 19.47 -7.47 17.12
N GLU A 51 18.96 -8.09 18.19
CA GLU A 51 19.60 -9.20 18.89
C GLU A 51 19.58 -10.50 18.07
N ASP A 52 18.46 -10.81 17.39
CA ASP A 52 18.36 -11.93 16.46
C ASP A 52 17.76 -11.48 15.10
N PRO A 53 18.59 -10.98 14.18
CA PRO A 53 18.14 -10.51 12.87
C PRO A 53 17.76 -11.65 11.93
N THR A 54 17.91 -12.92 12.32
CA THR A 54 17.55 -14.08 11.50
C THR A 54 16.22 -14.71 11.91
N ASN A 55 15.67 -14.29 13.05
CA ASN A 55 14.43 -14.81 13.61
C ASN A 55 13.24 -14.68 12.65
N LYS A 56 12.80 -15.81 12.08
CA LYS A 56 11.66 -15.82 11.14
C LYS A 56 10.35 -15.39 11.80
N THR A 57 10.14 -15.74 13.07
CA THR A 57 8.92 -15.37 13.80
C THR A 57 8.84 -13.87 14.02
N LEU A 58 9.94 -13.22 14.43
CA LEU A 58 9.98 -11.76 14.59
C LEU A 58 9.83 -11.03 13.24
N LYS A 59 10.47 -11.53 12.17
CA LYS A 59 10.33 -10.99 10.81
C LYS A 59 8.89 -11.08 10.30
N ASN A 60 8.23 -12.23 10.49
CA ASN A 60 6.83 -12.40 10.10
C ASN A 60 5.92 -11.47 10.92
N LYS A 61 6.18 -11.33 12.23
CA LYS A 61 5.43 -10.40 13.09
C LYS A 61 5.58 -8.95 12.61
N LEU A 62 6.79 -8.51 12.28
CA LEU A 62 7.06 -7.20 11.69
C LEU A 62 6.31 -7.02 10.36
N PHE A 63 6.40 -8.01 9.47
CA PHE A 63 5.73 -7.99 8.18
C PHE A 63 4.20 -7.87 8.30
N HIS A 64 3.58 -8.67 9.18
CA HIS A 64 2.14 -8.62 9.41
C HIS A 64 1.67 -7.29 10.02
N LYS A 65 2.44 -6.73 10.96
CA LYS A 65 2.15 -5.40 11.50
C LYS A 65 2.21 -4.33 10.41
N ALA A 66 3.26 -4.36 9.58
CA ALA A 66 3.41 -3.41 8.48
C ALA A 66 2.28 -3.55 7.44
N ALA A 67 1.91 -4.77 7.05
CA ALA A 67 0.79 -5.02 6.14
C ALA A 67 -0.54 -4.47 6.70
N LYS A 68 -0.79 -4.67 8.00
CA LYS A 68 -2.00 -4.17 8.68
C LYS A 68 -2.12 -2.64 8.65
N ILE A 69 -1.00 -1.92 8.59
CA ILE A 69 -0.96 -0.46 8.43
C ILE A 69 -1.11 -0.09 6.96
N PHE A 70 -0.36 -0.72 6.07
CA PHE A 70 -0.28 -0.33 4.66
C PHE A 70 -1.57 -0.62 3.87
N GLU A 71 -2.09 -1.84 3.94
CA GLU A 71 -3.14 -2.32 3.02
C GLU A 71 -4.47 -1.54 3.14
N PRO A 72 -4.96 -1.17 4.34
CA PRO A 72 -6.17 -0.35 4.45
C PRO A 72 -6.01 1.04 3.83
N ASN A 73 -4.86 1.69 4.06
CA ASN A 73 -4.58 3.02 3.51
C ASN A 73 -4.42 2.99 1.99
N ALA A 74 -3.72 1.97 1.47
CA ALA A 74 -3.55 1.76 0.05
C ALA A 74 -4.90 1.50 -0.65
N ARG A 75 -5.75 0.65 -0.05
CA ARG A 75 -7.10 0.39 -0.52
C ARG A 75 -7.95 1.66 -0.51
N GLU A 76 -7.98 2.37 0.62
CA GLU A 76 -8.79 3.57 0.79
C GLU A 76 -8.43 4.65 -0.24
N PHE A 77 -7.13 4.85 -0.50
CA PHE A 77 -6.67 5.82 -1.49
C PHE A 77 -7.16 5.47 -2.90
N MET A 78 -7.04 4.19 -3.31
CA MET A 78 -7.52 3.74 -4.62
C MET A 78 -9.04 3.86 -4.73
N GLU A 79 -9.78 3.41 -3.72
CA GLU A 79 -11.25 3.45 -3.72
C GLU A 79 -11.78 4.90 -3.75
N LYS A 80 -11.24 5.79 -2.91
CA LYS A 80 -11.62 7.22 -2.91
C LYS A 80 -11.33 7.88 -4.25
N SER A 81 -10.15 7.64 -4.82
CA SER A 81 -9.77 8.19 -6.13
C SER A 81 -10.75 7.72 -7.21
N MET A 82 -11.05 6.42 -7.29
CA MET A 82 -11.98 5.88 -8.27
C MET A 82 -13.41 6.38 -8.08
N ASN A 83 -13.85 6.57 -6.83
CA ASN A 83 -15.17 7.11 -6.54
C ASN A 83 -15.30 8.57 -6.99
N GLU A 84 -14.28 9.40 -6.76
CA GLU A 84 -14.27 10.79 -7.25
C GLU A 84 -14.27 10.85 -8.78
N LEU A 85 -13.47 10.01 -9.45
CA LEU A 85 -13.46 9.93 -10.91
C LEU A 85 -14.83 9.56 -11.49
N LYS A 86 -15.53 8.61 -10.88
CA LYS A 86 -16.91 8.23 -11.25
C LYS A 86 -17.91 9.35 -11.00
N LYS A 87 -17.78 10.12 -9.90
CA LYS A 87 -18.63 11.29 -9.65
C LYS A 87 -18.42 12.37 -10.69
N TRP A 88 -17.16 12.64 -11.06
CA TRP A 88 -16.84 13.70 -12.02
C TRP A 88 -17.21 13.31 -13.46
N ARG A 89 -17.13 12.02 -13.80
CA ARG A 89 -17.44 11.49 -15.14
C ARG A 89 -18.26 10.20 -15.03
N PRO A 90 -19.57 10.30 -14.76
CA PRO A 90 -20.43 9.13 -14.51
C PRO A 90 -20.65 8.25 -15.74
N GLY A 91 -20.52 8.80 -16.96
CA GLY A 91 -20.64 8.05 -18.20
C GLY A 91 -19.38 7.30 -18.63
N THR A 92 -18.23 7.59 -18.02
CA THR A 92 -16.93 7.01 -18.39
C THR A 92 -16.76 5.61 -17.82
N LYS A 93 -16.18 4.71 -18.62
CA LYS A 93 -15.74 3.38 -18.17
C LYS A 93 -14.33 3.50 -17.60
N TRP A 94 -14.20 3.42 -16.29
CA TRP A 94 -12.91 3.53 -15.60
C TRP A 94 -12.31 2.16 -15.32
N GLY A 95 -10.99 2.02 -15.51
CA GLY A 95 -10.24 0.80 -15.23
C GLY A 95 -8.74 1.04 -15.13
#